data_AF-A0AAE2ZL13-F1
#
_entry.id   AF-A0AAE2ZL13-F1
#
_cell.length_a   1.000
_cell.length_b   1.000
_cell.length_c   1.000
_cell.angle_alpha   90.00
_cell.angle_beta   90.00
_cell.angle_gamma   90.00
#
_symmetry.space_group_name_H-M   'P 1'
#
loop_
_entity.id
_entity.type
_entity.pdbx_description
1 polymer ?
#
loop_
_entity_poly.entity_id
_entity_poly.type
_entity_poly.pdbx_seq_one_letter_code
_entity_poly.pdbx_strand_id
1 'polypeptide(L)'
;MMSKTLDAFILKGLLVVSAGLLCWGALGLLEYVIPGLTMGLQNNNFPAGLQFIHFFALVLTGLFFVLGYLRRWPVTVHASITMYAVLATICFVETIDFGAFGGGARGVIIMLTEFALYVALSIYLQRSAAVYHHFESDGQRRIV
;
A
#
# COMPACT_ATOMS: atom_id res chain seq x y z
N MET A 1 -21.65 14.05 -3.71
CA MET A 1 -20.98 14.16 -5.02
C MET A 1 -19.66 14.89 -4.78
N MET A 2 -18.51 14.22 -4.92
CA MET A 2 -17.20 14.80 -4.60
C MET A 2 -16.76 15.75 -5.71
N SER A 3 -16.16 16.89 -5.38
CA SER A 3 -15.66 17.83 -6.40
C SER A 3 -14.59 17.15 -7.26
N LYS A 4 -14.63 17.38 -8.59
CA LYS A 4 -13.66 16.82 -9.56
C LYS A 4 -12.20 17.14 -9.19
N THR A 5 -11.97 18.33 -8.64
CA THR A 5 -10.63 18.76 -8.18
C THR A 5 -10.15 17.96 -6.97
N LEU A 6 -11.03 17.70 -6.01
CA LEU A 6 -10.72 16.89 -4.83
C LEU A 6 -10.46 15.43 -5.21
N ASP A 7 -11.23 14.89 -6.15
CA ASP A 7 -11.07 13.52 -6.62
C ASP A 7 -9.72 13.31 -7.33
N ALA A 8 -9.36 14.22 -8.25
CA ALA A 8 -8.05 14.19 -8.89
C ALA A 8 -6.89 14.42 -7.89
N PHE A 9 -7.11 15.23 -6.86
CA PHE A 9 -6.13 15.47 -5.81
C PHE A 9 -5.89 14.20 -4.98
N ILE A 10 -6.94 13.50 -4.56
CA ILE A 10 -6.83 12.25 -3.79
C ILE A 10 -6.08 11.21 -4.61
N LEU A 11 -6.42 11.03 -5.89
CA LEU A 11 -5.74 10.08 -6.77
C LEU A 11 -4.23 10.38 -6.92
N LYS A 12 -3.86 11.66 -7.09
CA LYS A 12 -2.44 12.08 -7.10
C LYS A 12 -1.77 11.88 -5.74
N GLY A 13 -2.50 12.11 -4.66
CA GLY A 13 -2.06 11.81 -3.30
C GLY A 13 -1.73 10.32 -3.13
N LEU A 14 -2.59 9.43 -3.64
CA LEU A 14 -2.33 7.98 -3.64
C LEU A 14 -1.05 7.64 -4.41
N LEU A 15 -0.77 8.29 -5.54
CA LEU A 15 0.48 8.10 -6.27
C LEU A 15 1.69 8.47 -5.41
N VAL A 16 1.65 9.63 -4.75
CA VAL A 16 2.75 10.10 -3.89
C VAL A 16 2.96 9.16 -2.72
N VAL A 17 1.89 8.75 -2.03
CA VAL A 17 1.97 7.78 -0.94
C VAL A 17 2.52 6.45 -1.42
N SER A 18 2.06 5.95 -2.57
CA SER A 18 2.53 4.68 -3.14
C SER A 18 4.01 4.72 -3.54
N ALA A 19 4.48 5.86 -4.07
CA ALA A 19 5.91 6.07 -4.32
C ALA A 19 6.72 6.10 -3.01
N GLY A 20 6.17 6.72 -1.96
CA GLY A 20 6.73 6.68 -0.62
C GLY A 20 6.85 5.25 -0.08
N LEU A 21 5.80 4.44 -0.19
CA LEU A 21 5.78 3.03 0.22
C LEU A 21 6.81 2.20 -0.57
N LEU A 22 6.93 2.45 -1.88
CA LEU A 22 7.92 1.79 -2.73
C LEU A 22 9.35 2.08 -2.24
N CYS A 23 9.66 3.36 -2.01
CA CYS A 23 10.97 3.76 -1.48
C CYS A 23 11.22 3.19 -0.09
N TRP A 24 10.23 3.27 0.81
CA TRP A 24 10.33 2.75 2.17
C TRP A 24 10.54 1.23 2.19
N GLY A 25 9.76 0.49 1.40
CA GLY A 25 9.91 -0.95 1.21
C GLY A 25 11.30 -1.30 0.67
N ALA A 26 11.78 -0.57 -0.34
CA ALA A 26 13.10 -0.80 -0.92
C ALA A 26 14.23 -0.54 0.09
N LEU A 27 14.14 0.53 0.88
CA LEU A 27 15.12 0.81 1.94
C LEU A 27 15.10 -0.26 3.02
N GLY A 28 13.93 -0.74 3.43
CA GLY A 28 13.81 -1.84 4.38
C GLY A 28 14.39 -3.15 3.85
N LEU A 29 14.17 -3.48 2.57
CA LEU A 29 14.82 -4.65 1.95
C LEU A 29 16.33 -4.47 1.82
N LEU A 30 16.82 -3.26 1.53
CA LEU A 30 18.26 -2.98 1.48
C LEU A 30 18.90 -3.14 2.86
N GLU A 31 18.25 -2.66 3.92
CA GLU A 31 18.70 -2.87 5.30
C GLU A 31 18.68 -4.36 5.67
N TYR A 32 17.68 -5.11 5.20
CA TYR A 32 17.58 -6.56 5.41
C TYR A 32 18.74 -7.34 4.75
N VAL A 33 19.17 -6.95 3.55
CA VAL A 33 20.21 -7.68 2.80
C VAL A 33 21.65 -7.20 3.05
N ILE A 34 21.84 -5.97 3.55
CA ILE A 34 23.16 -5.36 3.78
C ILE A 34 23.42 -5.27 5.29
N PRO A 35 24.21 -6.19 5.89
CA PRO A 35 24.38 -6.28 7.35
C PRO A 35 25.06 -5.07 8.02
N GLY A 36 25.60 -4.12 7.25
CA GLY A 36 26.23 -2.90 7.74
C GLY A 36 25.38 -1.64 7.58
N LEU A 37 24.19 -1.75 6.97
CA LEU A 37 23.26 -0.65 6.84
C LEU A 37 22.36 -0.66 8.08
N THR A 38 22.34 0.43 8.85
CA THR A 38 21.50 0.53 10.06
C THR A 38 20.70 1.83 9.99
N MET A 39 19.58 1.78 9.28
CA MET A 39 18.61 2.87 9.18
C MET A 39 17.54 2.79 10.28
N GLY A 40 17.47 1.67 11.00
CA GLY A 40 16.51 1.44 12.07
C GLY A 40 15.11 1.12 11.56
N LEU A 41 14.99 0.61 10.33
CA LEU A 41 13.70 0.21 9.74
C LEU A 41 13.33 -1.21 10.19
N GLN A 42 14.32 -2.08 10.41
CA GLN A 42 14.11 -3.42 10.94
C GLN A 42 13.62 -3.37 12.40
N ASN A 43 12.73 -4.28 12.76
CA ASN A 43 12.22 -4.44 14.11
C ASN A 43 12.73 -5.75 14.72
N ASN A 44 13.53 -5.65 15.78
CA ASN A 44 14.10 -6.82 16.47
C ASN A 44 13.06 -7.77 17.06
N ASN A 45 11.82 -7.31 17.27
CA ASN A 45 10.73 -8.15 17.75
C ASN A 45 10.16 -9.05 16.64
N PHE A 46 10.45 -8.76 15.37
CA PHE A 46 9.88 -9.49 14.24
C PHE A 46 10.87 -10.55 13.73
N PRO A 47 10.42 -11.79 13.47
CA PRO A 47 11.27 -12.79 12.84
C PRO A 47 11.68 -12.31 11.45
N ALA A 48 12.90 -12.65 11.03
CA ALA A 48 13.49 -12.19 9.77
C ALA A 48 12.57 -12.42 8.56
N GLY A 49 11.89 -13.58 8.50
CA GLY A 49 10.94 -13.88 7.43
C GLY A 49 9.75 -12.92 7.38
N LEU A 50 9.21 -12.49 8.53
CA LEU A 50 8.11 -11.54 8.58
C LEU A 50 8.55 -10.16 8.09
N GLN A 51 9.73 -9.70 8.52
CA GLN A 51 10.29 -8.43 8.07
C GLN A 51 10.51 -8.40 6.56
N PHE A 52 11.07 -9.48 6.00
CA PHE A 52 11.22 -9.62 4.56
C PHE A 52 9.87 -9.54 3.84
N ILE A 53 8.87 -10.31 4.28
CA ILE A 53 7.53 -10.32 3.67
C ILE A 53 6.88 -8.94 3.75
N HIS A 54 7.00 -8.24 4.89
CA HIS A 54 6.46 -6.90 5.07
C HIS A 54 7.05 -5.91 4.06
N PHE A 55 8.38 -5.76 4.06
CA PHE A 55 9.03 -4.80 3.16
C PHE A 55 8.87 -5.17 1.69
N PHE A 56 8.86 -6.46 1.37
CA PHE A 56 8.55 -6.94 0.02
C PHE A 56 7.11 -6.61 -0.40
N ALA A 57 6.13 -6.78 0.49
CA ALA A 57 4.75 -6.39 0.23
C ALA A 57 4.61 -4.88 0.03
N LEU A 58 5.34 -4.05 0.77
CA LEU A 58 5.38 -2.60 0.56
C LEU A 58 5.92 -2.23 -0.82
N VAL A 59 7.04 -2.86 -1.24
CA VAL A 59 7.61 -2.68 -2.58
C VAL A 59 6.59 -3.05 -3.65
N LEU A 60 5.98 -4.23 -3.55
CA LEU A 60 4.99 -4.68 -4.53
C LEU A 60 3.78 -3.75 -4.60
N THR A 61 3.26 -3.31 -3.44
CA THR A 61 2.12 -2.39 -3.36
C THR A 61 2.43 -1.08 -4.08
N GLY A 62 3.56 -0.46 -3.72
CA GLY A 62 4.00 0.78 -4.35
C GLY A 62 4.27 0.61 -5.85
N LEU A 63 4.91 -0.49 -6.24
CA LEU A 63 5.26 -0.78 -7.62
C LEU A 63 4.03 -0.96 -8.52
N PHE A 64 3.06 -1.77 -8.08
CA PHE A 64 1.81 -1.98 -8.83
C PHE A 64 1.04 -0.69 -9.04
N PHE A 65 0.93 0.13 -8.00
CA PHE A 65 0.22 1.39 -8.10
C PHE A 65 0.98 2.41 -8.97
N VAL A 66 2.28 2.63 -8.73
CA VAL A 66 3.08 3.61 -9.47
C VAL A 66 3.17 3.24 -10.95
N LEU A 67 3.57 2.01 -11.28
CA LEU A 67 3.65 1.58 -12.68
C LEU A 67 2.28 1.57 -13.33
N GLY A 68 1.28 1.11 -12.59
CA GLY A 68 -0.10 1.13 -13.00
C GLY A 68 -0.58 2.53 -13.37
N TYR A 69 -0.31 3.50 -12.50
CA TYR A 69 -0.69 4.89 -12.68
C TYR A 69 0.01 5.52 -13.89
N LEU A 70 1.33 5.31 -14.03
CA LEU A 70 2.11 5.85 -15.14
C LEU A 70 1.70 5.25 -16.49
N ARG A 71 1.35 3.96 -16.51
CA ARG A 71 0.96 3.23 -17.73
C ARG A 71 -0.55 3.17 -17.97
N ARG A 72 -1.35 3.73 -17.06
CA ARG A 72 -2.82 3.66 -17.08
C ARG A 72 -3.35 2.24 -17.22
N TRP A 73 -2.81 1.33 -16.42
CA TRP A 73 -3.20 -0.08 -16.49
C TRP A 73 -4.53 -0.33 -15.77
N PRO A 74 -5.56 -0.91 -16.44
CA PRO A 74 -6.87 -1.12 -15.82
C PRO A 74 -6.83 -2.10 -14.64
N VAL A 75 -5.90 -3.06 -14.67
CA VAL A 75 -5.71 -4.06 -13.60
C VAL A 75 -5.23 -3.44 -12.29
N THR A 76 -4.69 -2.21 -12.31
CA THR A 76 -4.13 -1.53 -11.13
C THR A 76 -5.14 -1.39 -10.00
N VAL A 77 -6.42 -1.17 -10.29
CA VAL A 77 -7.47 -1.07 -9.27
C VAL A 77 -7.56 -2.37 -8.46
N HIS A 78 -7.71 -3.51 -9.15
CA HIS A 78 -7.82 -4.81 -8.49
C HIS A 78 -6.51 -5.20 -7.80
N ALA A 79 -5.36 -4.99 -8.44
CA ALA A 79 -4.06 -5.29 -7.85
C ALA A 79 -3.85 -4.51 -6.53
N SER A 80 -4.21 -3.22 -6.50
CA SER A 80 -4.06 -2.38 -5.31
C SER A 80 -4.95 -2.85 -4.16
N ILE A 81 -6.20 -3.21 -4.44
CA ILE A 81 -7.13 -3.74 -3.43
C ILE A 81 -6.60 -5.06 -2.85
N THR A 82 -6.11 -5.96 -3.70
CA THR A 82 -5.47 -7.21 -3.26
C THR A 82 -4.26 -6.92 -2.37
N MET A 83 -3.41 -5.97 -2.76
CA MET A 83 -2.25 -5.58 -1.96
C MET A 83 -2.64 -4.97 -0.61
N TYR A 84 -3.70 -4.18 -0.53
CA TYR A 84 -4.23 -3.70 0.76
C TYR A 84 -4.67 -4.85 1.68
N ALA A 85 -5.30 -5.89 1.14
CA ALA A 85 -5.66 -7.07 1.93
C ALA A 85 -4.43 -7.85 2.43
N VAL A 86 -3.38 -7.96 1.60
CA VAL A 86 -2.11 -8.56 1.98
C VAL A 86 -1.45 -7.76 3.11
N LEU A 87 -1.33 -6.43 2.95
CA LEU A 87 -0.76 -5.57 3.99
C LEU A 87 -1.58 -5.62 5.28
N ALA A 88 -2.91 -5.63 5.20
CA ALA A 88 -3.78 -5.78 6.37
C ALA A 88 -3.48 -7.08 7.12
N THR A 89 -3.30 -8.19 6.40
CA THR A 89 -3.00 -9.50 7.00
C THR A 89 -1.63 -9.51 7.67
N ILE A 90 -0.62 -8.90 7.06
CA ILE A 90 0.71 -8.76 7.65
C ILE A 90 0.66 -7.88 8.90
N CYS A 91 0.04 -6.71 8.83
CA CYS A 91 -0.14 -5.81 9.98
C CYS A 91 -0.89 -6.49 11.14
N PHE A 92 -1.85 -7.36 10.85
CA PHE A 92 -2.53 -8.16 11.87
C PHE A 92 -1.57 -9.09 12.60
N VAL A 93 -0.79 -9.88 11.87
CA VAL A 93 0.21 -10.80 12.45
C VAL A 93 1.24 -10.02 13.26
N GLU A 94 1.77 -8.93 12.71
CA GLU A 94 2.74 -8.06 13.39
C GLU A 94 2.19 -7.49 14.69
N THR A 95 0.92 -7.07 14.71
CA THR A 95 0.30 -6.46 15.88
C THR A 95 -0.06 -7.49 16.94
N ILE A 96 -0.71 -8.59 16.54
CA ILE A 96 -1.24 -9.59 17.47
C ILE A 96 -0.15 -10.52 18.00
N ASP A 97 0.72 -11.02 17.13
CA ASP A 97 1.71 -12.03 17.51
C ASP A 97 3.03 -11.41 17.97
N PHE A 98 3.38 -10.22 17.47
CA PHE A 98 4.69 -9.59 17.72
C PHE A 98 4.63 -8.21 18.38
N GLY A 99 3.44 -7.74 18.76
CA GLY A 99 3.27 -6.51 19.52
C GLY A 99 3.72 -5.25 18.78
N ALA A 100 3.47 -5.18 17.47
CA ALA A 100 3.72 -3.97 16.68
C ALA A 100 3.09 -2.71 17.31
N PHE A 101 3.67 -1.55 16.99
CA PHE A 101 3.20 -0.24 17.44
C PHE A 101 3.15 -0.05 18.97
N GLY A 102 3.98 -0.78 19.71
CA GLY A 102 4.04 -0.71 21.18
C GLY A 102 3.07 -1.65 21.89
N GLY A 103 2.40 -2.55 21.15
CA GLY A 103 1.58 -3.62 21.68
C GLY A 103 0.28 -3.16 22.39
N GLY A 104 -0.45 -4.16 22.89
CA GLY A 104 -1.68 -3.96 23.66
C GLY A 104 -2.77 -3.17 22.92
N ALA A 105 -3.61 -2.44 23.67
CA ALA A 105 -4.73 -1.70 23.10
C ALA A 105 -4.30 -0.63 22.09
N ARG A 106 -3.12 0.00 22.29
CA ARG A 106 -2.59 1.02 21.38
C ARG A 106 -2.28 0.43 20.00
N GLY A 107 -1.58 -0.71 19.96
CA GLY A 107 -1.27 -1.37 18.70
C GLY A 107 -2.53 -1.79 17.94
N VAL A 108 -3.51 -2.35 18.65
CA VAL A 108 -4.79 -2.74 18.06
C VAL A 108 -5.55 -1.53 17.48
N ILE A 109 -5.58 -0.38 18.16
CA ILE A 109 -6.25 0.83 17.64
C ILE A 109 -5.57 1.33 16.36
N ILE A 110 -4.23 1.32 16.31
CA ILE A 110 -3.48 1.74 15.12
C ILE A 110 -3.78 0.79 13.95
N MET A 111 -3.70 -0.52 14.17
CA MET A 111 -4.05 -1.54 13.17
C MET A 111 -5.48 -1.37 12.65
N LEU A 112 -6.47 -1.16 13.53
CA LEU A 112 -7.86 -0.93 13.11
C LEU A 112 -8.02 0.35 12.28
N THR A 113 -7.24 1.38 12.59
CA THR A 113 -7.20 2.62 11.80
C THR A 113 -6.64 2.37 10.40
N GLU A 114 -5.57 1.58 10.29
CA GLU A 114 -5.02 1.15 8.99
C GLU A 114 -6.05 0.35 8.18
N PHE A 115 -6.79 -0.55 8.83
CA PHE A 115 -7.82 -1.37 8.17
C PHE A 115 -8.96 -0.51 7.64
N ALA A 116 -9.44 0.43 8.46
CA ALA A 116 -10.47 1.38 8.04
C ALA A 116 -9.99 2.21 6.83
N LEU A 117 -8.72 2.63 6.84
CA LEU A 117 -8.11 3.33 5.71
C LEU A 117 -8.08 2.45 4.45
N TYR A 118 -7.63 1.20 4.55
CA TYR A 118 -7.58 0.27 3.41
C TYR A 118 -8.96 -0.02 2.83
N VAL A 119 -9.98 -0.16 3.67
CA VAL A 119 -11.37 -0.30 3.21
C VAL A 119 -11.85 0.97 2.51
N ALA A 120 -11.60 2.15 3.10
CA ALA A 120 -11.98 3.42 2.50
C ALA A 120 -11.29 3.65 1.15
N LEU A 121 -10.00 3.35 1.04
CA LEU A 121 -9.25 3.43 -0.21
C LEU A 121 -9.74 2.43 -1.26
N SER A 122 -10.12 1.21 -0.85
CA SER A 122 -10.69 0.21 -1.75
C SER A 122 -12.03 0.67 -2.34
N ILE A 123 -12.90 1.22 -1.49
CA ILE A 123 -14.18 1.81 -1.93
C ILE A 123 -13.93 3.01 -2.87
N TYR A 124 -12.96 3.85 -2.53
CA TYR A 124 -12.56 5.00 -3.36
C TYR A 124 -12.09 4.55 -4.75
N LEU A 125 -11.21 3.57 -4.83
CA LEU A 125 -10.69 3.05 -6.10
C LEU A 125 -11.79 2.46 -6.99
N GLN A 126 -12.84 1.88 -6.41
CA GLN A 126 -13.94 1.31 -7.20
C GLN A 126 -15.00 2.33 -7.62
N ARG A 127 -15.19 3.41 -6.85
CA ARG A 127 -16.32 4.34 -7.05
C ARG A 127 -15.93 5.71 -7.58
N SER A 128 -14.64 6.04 -7.60
CA SER A 128 -14.15 7.34 -8.05
C SER A 128 -14.24 7.49 -9.57
N ALA A 129 -14.82 8.61 -10.01
CA ALA A 129 -14.84 8.96 -11.42
C ALA A 129 -13.44 9.29 -11.95
N ALA A 130 -12.58 9.93 -11.13
CA ALA A 130 -11.19 10.18 -11.50
C ALA A 130 -10.41 8.89 -11.74
N VAL A 131 -10.60 7.87 -10.89
CA VAL A 131 -9.98 6.55 -11.05
C VAL A 131 -10.46 5.87 -12.32
N TYR A 132 -11.78 5.83 -12.54
CA TYR A 132 -12.36 5.28 -13.77
C TYR A 132 -11.80 5.94 -15.03
N HIS A 133 -11.78 7.28 -15.06
CA HIS A 133 -11.25 8.03 -16.20
C HIS A 133 -9.76 7.79 -16.43
N HIS A 134 -8.97 7.60 -15.37
CA HIS A 134 -7.52 7.41 -15.52
C HIS A 134 -7.14 5.99 -15.93
N PHE A 135 -7.80 4.96 -15.39
CA PHE A 135 -7.39 3.56 -15.56
C PHE A 135 -8.27 2.75 -16.53
N GLU A 136 -9.56 3.05 -16.66
CA GLU A 136 -10.51 2.22 -17.43
C GLU A 136 -10.87 2.84 -18.79
N SER A 137 -10.75 4.16 -18.96
CA SER A 137 -11.11 4.83 -20.23
C SER A 137 -10.26 4.42 -21.44
N ASP A 138 -9.00 4.00 -21.21
CA ASP A 138 -8.08 3.54 -22.26
C ASP A 138 -8.16 2.01 -22.49
N GLY A 139 -8.69 1.24 -21.51
CA GLY A 139 -8.90 -0.21 -21.64
C GLY A 139 -10.03 -0.54 -22.62
N GLN A 140 -11.11 0.24 -22.61
CA GLN A 140 -12.23 0.08 -23.55
C GLN A 140 -11.83 0.39 -25.01
N ARG A 141 -10.80 1.21 -25.22
CA ARG A 141 -10.30 1.60 -26.55
C ARG A 141 -9.37 0.59 -27.22
N ARG A 142 -8.90 -0.44 -26.48
CA ARG A 142 -8.04 -1.51 -27.01
C ARG A 142 -8.80 -2.79 -27.37
N ILE A 143 -10.10 -2.85 -27.07
CA ILE A 143 -10.97 -4.02 -27.29
C ILE A 143 -12.04 -3.71 -28.36
N VAL A 144 -12.00 -2.51 -28.97
CA VAL A 144 -12.85 -2.12 -30.11
C VAL A 144 -11.96 -1.78 -31.30
#